data_AF-A0A956PQK8-F1
#
_entry.id   AF-A0A956PQK8-F1
#
_cell.length_a   1.000
_cell.length_b   1.000
_cell.length_c   1.000
_cell.angle_alpha   90.00
_cell.angle_beta   90.00
_cell.angle_gamma   90.00
#
_symmetry.space_group_name_H-M   'P 1'
#
loop_
_entity.id
_entity.type
_entity.pdbx_description
1 polymer ?
#
loop_
_entity_poly.entity_id
_entity_poly.type
_entity_poly.pdbx_seq_one_letter_code
_entity_poly.pdbx_strand_id
1 'polypeptide(L)'
;TVPMLLTVLGISWFWLFGSTCLTLIPLYSRNVLHGNENVTTLLLAAFSVGIGVGSQACEKLSNGRMELGWVPIGSIGMTAFALDFSLLRFPPAVERTAMELFQSPHTVRMLVDLTGIAVSGGLFIVPLYTFIQKRSADATRSRLLAGNSLWNSAFIILSTVIIFLCISHGIRLPEIFFGLALTNILIAFLAYRKLPEFTLRLFVVLICKVCYSLRVYGQERVPEEGACVIVANHVTLVDWLFLASGTDRPVRFVMYHAYYNLPMVHYIFRDGGAIPIGSGKTHPEILNQAFESIHQALQNEEMVIIFPEGKLTTDGEVDDFRRGVERILERDPVPVLPMALKGLWGTRWSRAEGRRLHWRPHIDMVVGHMIQPEEVSAEKLRESVLELLGTPSERYA
;
A
#
# COMPACT_ATOMS: atom_id res chain seq x y z
N THR A 1 -5.19 6.32 -17.65
CA THR A 1 -5.85 6.52 -16.34
C THR A 1 -4.92 7.33 -15.44
N VAL A 2 -5.45 8.30 -14.70
CA VAL A 2 -4.71 9.21 -13.78
C VAL A 2 -3.72 8.50 -12.83
N PRO A 3 -3.95 7.26 -12.35
CA PRO A 3 -3.00 6.55 -11.48
C PRO A 3 -1.64 6.30 -12.13
N MET A 4 -1.58 5.98 -13.43
CA MET A 4 -0.31 5.59 -14.08
C MET A 4 0.64 6.78 -14.22
N LEU A 5 0.13 7.96 -14.59
CA LEU A 5 0.94 9.18 -14.65
C LEU A 5 1.47 9.56 -13.27
N LEU A 6 0.63 9.46 -12.23
CA LEU A 6 1.05 9.77 -10.86
C LEU A 6 2.10 8.77 -10.35
N THR A 7 2.02 7.49 -10.73
CA THR A 7 3.07 6.51 -10.45
C THR A 7 4.38 6.87 -11.14
N VAL A 8 4.35 7.24 -12.44
CA VAL A 8 5.54 7.69 -13.16
C VAL A 8 6.16 8.92 -12.48
N LEU A 9 5.36 9.92 -12.14
CA LEU A 9 5.85 11.11 -11.44
C LEU A 9 6.41 10.79 -10.04
N GLY A 10 5.81 9.82 -9.32
CA GLY A 10 6.34 9.32 -8.05
C GLY A 10 7.72 8.66 -8.20
N ILE A 11 7.90 7.83 -9.23
CA ILE A 11 9.20 7.23 -9.56
C ILE A 11 10.22 8.33 -9.93
N SER A 12 9.84 9.29 -10.77
CA SER A 12 10.72 10.39 -11.15
C SER A 12 11.10 11.28 -9.96
N TRP A 13 10.17 11.49 -9.01
CA TRP A 13 10.46 12.17 -7.75
C TRP A 13 11.51 11.43 -6.93
N PHE A 14 11.43 10.10 -6.83
CA PHE A 14 12.48 9.31 -6.17
C PHE A 14 13.85 9.51 -6.85
N TRP A 15 13.91 9.53 -8.18
CA TRP A 15 15.14 9.77 -8.91
C TRP A 15 15.72 11.18 -8.68
N LEU A 16 14.87 12.21 -8.59
CA LEU A 16 15.30 13.56 -8.18
C LEU A 16 15.89 13.53 -6.77
N PHE A 17 15.16 12.96 -5.82
CA PHE A 17 15.58 12.87 -4.42
C PHE A 17 16.92 12.11 -4.28
N GLY A 18 17.01 10.93 -4.87
CA GLY A 18 18.20 10.09 -4.84
C GLY A 18 19.39 10.74 -5.54
N SER A 19 19.17 11.38 -6.70
CA SER A 19 20.20 12.17 -7.38
C SER A 19 20.68 13.31 -6.50
N THR A 20 19.79 14.02 -5.81
CA THR A 20 20.19 15.06 -4.86
C THR A 20 21.11 14.49 -3.79
N CYS A 21 20.73 13.37 -3.14
CA CYS A 21 21.60 12.73 -2.15
C CYS A 21 22.97 12.34 -2.73
N LEU A 22 22.99 11.67 -3.89
CA LEU A 22 24.23 11.21 -4.53
C LEU A 22 25.16 12.36 -4.93
N THR A 23 24.62 13.49 -5.37
CA THR A 23 25.39 14.69 -5.69
C THR A 23 25.92 15.38 -4.42
N LEU A 24 25.13 15.43 -3.35
CA LEU A 24 25.52 16.13 -2.12
C LEU A 24 26.47 15.31 -1.24
N ILE A 25 26.45 13.97 -1.28
CA ILE A 25 27.32 13.11 -0.44
C ILE A 25 28.82 13.44 -0.62
N PRO A 26 29.40 13.50 -1.83
CA PRO A 26 30.80 13.88 -2.02
C PRO A 26 31.11 15.30 -1.54
N LEU A 27 30.17 16.24 -1.77
CA LEU A 27 30.31 17.62 -1.31
C LEU A 27 30.31 17.70 0.23
N TYR A 28 29.47 16.91 0.89
CA TYR A 28 29.40 16.85 2.35
C TYR A 28 30.67 16.23 2.94
N SER A 29 31.15 15.14 2.35
CA SER A 29 32.41 14.49 2.73
C SER A 29 33.58 15.47 2.68
N ARG A 30 33.74 16.18 1.55
CA ARG A 30 34.86 17.11 1.34
C ARG A 30 34.72 18.39 2.17
N ASN A 31 33.55 19.03 2.16
CA ASN A 31 33.39 20.40 2.65
C ASN A 31 32.95 20.49 4.11
N VAL A 32 32.38 19.41 4.67
CA VAL A 32 31.88 19.38 6.06
C VAL A 32 32.69 18.44 6.92
N LEU A 33 32.96 17.22 6.43
CA LEU A 33 33.72 16.22 7.20
C LEU A 33 35.23 16.36 7.02
N HIS A 34 35.67 17.11 6.00
CA HIS A 34 37.07 17.15 5.58
C HIS A 34 37.65 15.75 5.35
N GLY A 35 36.82 14.84 4.85
CA GLY A 35 37.15 13.44 4.58
C GLY A 35 37.90 13.27 3.26
N ASN A 36 38.66 12.18 3.16
CA ASN A 36 39.33 11.76 1.92
C ASN A 36 38.38 10.94 1.02
N GLU A 37 38.90 10.47 -0.12
CA GLU A 37 38.13 9.67 -1.10
C GLU A 37 37.56 8.37 -0.50
N ASN A 38 38.25 7.77 0.46
CA ASN A 38 37.78 6.57 1.16
C ASN A 38 36.50 6.85 1.97
N VAL A 39 36.42 8.01 2.63
CA VAL A 39 35.21 8.44 3.35
C VAL A 39 34.05 8.62 2.37
N THR A 40 34.28 9.34 1.26
CA THR A 40 33.25 9.53 0.23
C THR A 40 32.74 8.21 -0.32
N THR A 41 33.66 7.29 -0.65
CA THR A 41 33.33 5.96 -1.16
C THR A 41 32.49 5.17 -0.16
N LEU A 42 32.82 5.24 1.13
CA LEU A 42 32.08 4.54 2.19
C LEU A 42 30.67 5.13 2.39
N LEU A 43 30.50 6.46 2.31
CA LEU A 43 29.17 7.07 2.38
C LEU A 43 28.29 6.66 1.18
N LEU A 44 28.86 6.63 -0.03
CA LEU A 44 28.17 6.16 -1.23
C LEU A 44 27.84 4.67 -1.14
N ALA A 45 28.74 3.87 -0.58
CA ALA A 45 28.51 2.44 -0.34
C ALA A 45 27.37 2.22 0.67
N ALA A 46 27.36 2.96 1.79
CA ALA A 46 26.31 2.89 2.81
C ALA A 46 24.93 3.27 2.23
N PHE A 47 24.89 4.28 1.36
CA PHE A 47 23.67 4.66 0.65
C PHE A 47 23.23 3.56 -0.33
N SER A 48 24.15 3.00 -1.12
CA SER A 48 23.85 1.94 -2.09
C SER A 48 23.37 0.65 -1.42
N VAL A 49 24.04 0.23 -0.35
CA VAL A 49 23.64 -0.92 0.48
C VAL A 49 22.27 -0.68 1.11
N GLY A 50 22.00 0.54 1.58
CA GLY A 50 20.70 0.91 2.11
C GLY A 50 19.57 0.69 1.11
N ILE A 51 19.73 1.10 -0.16
CA ILE A 51 18.73 0.85 -1.21
C ILE A 51 18.51 -0.66 -1.40
N GLY A 52 19.58 -1.45 -1.45
CA GLY A 52 19.49 -2.91 -1.56
C GLY A 52 18.73 -3.55 -0.39
N VAL A 53 19.03 -3.14 0.85
CA VAL A 53 18.35 -3.61 2.06
C VAL A 53 16.87 -3.22 2.04
N GLY A 54 16.55 -1.96 1.70
CA GLY A 54 15.16 -1.49 1.58
C GLY A 54 14.37 -2.24 0.52
N SER A 55 15.00 -2.56 -0.61
CA SER A 55 14.39 -3.30 -1.71
C SER A 55 14.07 -4.75 -1.32
N GLN A 56 15.02 -5.44 -0.68
CA GLN A 56 14.81 -6.79 -0.14
C GLN A 56 13.79 -6.80 1.00
N ALA A 57 13.79 -5.79 1.86
CA ALA A 57 12.80 -5.63 2.90
C ALA A 57 11.40 -5.49 2.29
N CYS A 58 11.24 -4.69 1.23
CA CYS A 58 9.98 -4.56 0.50
C CYS A 58 9.49 -5.92 -0.03
N GLU A 59 10.37 -6.71 -0.64
CA GLU A 59 10.04 -8.03 -1.17
C GLU A 59 9.59 -9.00 -0.07
N LYS A 60 10.41 -9.16 0.99
CA LYS A 60 10.11 -10.03 2.13
C LYS A 60 8.85 -9.61 2.86
N LEU A 61 8.64 -8.30 3.02
CA LEU A 61 7.45 -7.78 3.69
C LEU A 61 6.21 -7.88 2.81
N SER A 62 6.35 -7.86 1.49
CA SER A 62 5.20 -8.03 0.60
C SER A 62 4.87 -9.50 0.33
N ASN A 63 5.67 -10.47 0.81
CA ASN A 63 5.50 -11.90 0.53
C ASN A 63 5.33 -12.18 -0.99
N GLY A 64 6.09 -11.46 -1.84
CA GLY A 64 5.98 -11.58 -3.30
C GLY A 64 4.75 -10.89 -3.93
N ARG A 65 3.92 -10.21 -3.14
CA ARG A 65 2.71 -9.51 -3.60
C ARG A 65 3.00 -8.07 -4.03
N MET A 66 2.11 -7.51 -4.86
CA MET A 66 2.14 -6.09 -5.18
C MET A 66 1.41 -5.30 -4.10
N GLU A 67 2.17 -4.75 -3.15
CA GLU A 67 1.61 -4.04 -1.99
C GLU A 67 2.03 -2.56 -1.97
N LEU A 68 1.12 -1.71 -2.43
CA LEU A 68 1.36 -0.27 -2.51
C LEU A 68 1.42 0.43 -1.14
N GLY A 69 1.01 -0.25 -0.06
CA GLY A 69 1.05 0.29 1.31
C GLY A 69 2.46 0.59 1.84
N TRP A 70 3.51 0.05 1.21
CA TRP A 70 4.90 0.37 1.56
C TRP A 70 5.36 1.74 1.03
N VAL A 71 4.71 2.29 0.00
CA VAL A 71 5.09 3.57 -0.61
C VAL A 71 4.98 4.73 0.40
N PRO A 72 3.87 4.90 1.16
CA PRO A 72 3.81 5.90 2.21
C PRO A 72 4.82 5.70 3.34
N ILE A 73 5.11 4.46 3.73
CA ILE A 73 6.12 4.17 4.76
C ILE A 73 7.50 4.64 4.29
N GLY A 74 7.86 4.30 3.05
CA GLY A 74 9.11 4.76 2.43
C GLY A 74 9.18 6.28 2.32
N SER A 75 8.10 6.95 1.89
CA SER A 75 8.06 8.40 1.79
C SER A 75 8.23 9.10 3.15
N ILE A 76 7.55 8.61 4.19
CA ILE A 76 7.68 9.14 5.56
C ILE A 76 9.11 8.94 6.08
N GLY A 77 9.69 7.75 5.86
CA GLY A 77 11.07 7.46 6.25
C GLY A 77 12.08 8.37 5.55
N MET A 78 11.94 8.56 4.22
CA MET A 78 12.78 9.49 3.44
C MET A 78 12.72 10.91 4.02
N THR A 79 11.52 11.41 4.36
CA THR A 79 11.37 12.71 5.03
C THR A 79 12.03 12.75 6.40
N ALA A 80 11.76 11.77 7.26
CA ALA A 80 12.22 11.77 8.64
C ALA A 80 13.74 11.81 8.73
N PHE A 81 14.42 10.93 7.98
CA PHE A 81 15.88 10.87 7.97
C PHE A 81 16.51 12.07 7.24
N ALA A 82 15.89 12.60 6.18
CA ALA A 82 16.39 13.82 5.53
C ALA A 82 16.24 15.08 6.41
N LEU A 83 15.16 15.18 7.17
CA LEU A 83 15.02 16.21 8.20
C LEU A 83 16.06 16.05 9.29
N ASP A 84 16.26 14.84 9.82
CA ASP A 84 17.27 14.60 10.87
C ASP A 84 18.69 14.93 10.38
N PHE A 85 19.02 14.51 9.14
CA PHE A 85 20.28 14.85 8.48
C PHE A 85 20.47 16.36 8.34
N SER A 86 19.41 17.11 8.03
CA SER A 86 19.46 18.57 7.91
C SER A 86 19.78 19.29 9.23
N LEU A 87 19.52 18.63 10.36
CA LEU A 87 19.79 19.15 11.70
C LEU A 87 21.21 18.84 12.18
N LEU A 88 21.95 17.96 11.49
CA LEU A 88 23.32 17.65 11.84
C LEU A 88 24.22 18.89 11.78
N ARG A 89 25.01 19.06 12.83
CA ARG A 89 26.03 20.09 12.95
C ARG A 89 27.33 19.39 13.31
N PHE A 90 28.37 19.63 12.52
CA PHE A 90 29.69 19.09 12.77
C PHE A 90 30.54 20.16 13.46
N PRO A 91 31.36 19.77 14.45
CA PRO A 91 32.34 20.69 15.03
C PRO A 91 33.33 21.17 13.96
N PRO A 92 33.92 22.37 14.14
CA PRO A 92 34.85 22.95 13.17
C PRO A 92 36.06 22.06 12.89
N ALA A 93 36.61 22.26 11.68
CA ALA A 93 37.54 21.39 10.99
C ALA A 93 38.76 20.96 11.81
N VAL A 94 38.91 19.65 11.97
CA VAL A 94 40.17 18.99 12.30
C VAL A 94 40.33 17.91 11.23
N GLU A 95 41.50 17.80 10.60
CA GLU A 95 41.79 16.66 9.72
C GLU A 95 41.64 15.38 10.54
N ARG A 96 40.76 14.48 10.08
CA ARG A 96 40.50 13.20 10.74
C ARG A 96 40.74 12.09 9.76
N THR A 97 41.39 11.03 10.22
CA THR A 97 41.43 9.78 9.48
C THR A 97 40.02 9.18 9.37
N ALA A 98 39.79 8.30 8.39
CA ALA A 98 38.50 7.62 8.24
C ALA A 98 38.09 6.92 9.56
N MET A 99 39.03 6.29 10.26
CA MET A 99 38.78 5.59 11.53
C MET A 99 38.30 6.54 12.64
N GLU A 100 38.96 7.69 12.83
CA GLU A 100 38.58 8.70 13.82
C GLU A 100 37.22 9.35 13.48
N LEU A 101 36.90 9.44 12.20
CA LEU A 101 35.61 9.97 11.75
C LEU A 101 34.47 9.02 12.14
N PHE A 102 34.65 7.69 12.08
CA PHE A 102 33.60 6.71 12.46
C PHE A 102 33.42 6.51 13.96
N GLN A 103 34.40 6.92 14.77
CA GLN A 103 34.22 6.96 16.22
C GLN A 103 33.42 8.20 16.67
N SER A 104 33.25 9.20 15.79
CA SER A 104 32.46 10.39 16.08
C SER A 104 30.96 10.08 16.08
N PRO A 105 30.23 10.37 17.16
CA PRO A 105 28.78 10.16 17.22
C PRO A 105 28.01 10.89 16.10
N HIS A 106 28.51 12.05 15.67
CA HIS A 106 27.89 12.82 14.58
C HIS A 106 27.98 12.12 13.23
N THR A 107 29.11 11.46 12.95
CA THR A 107 29.31 10.71 11.68
C THR A 107 28.49 9.42 11.69
N VAL A 108 28.40 8.74 12.84
CA VAL A 108 27.53 7.56 12.98
C VAL A 108 26.08 7.93 12.74
N ARG A 109 25.60 9.03 13.34
CA ARG A 109 24.24 9.54 13.08
C ARG A 109 24.03 9.88 11.61
N MET A 110 24.99 10.55 10.98
CA MET A 110 24.95 10.84 9.54
C MET A 110 24.86 9.58 8.67
N LEU A 111 25.62 8.53 9.00
CA LEU A 111 25.53 7.24 8.32
C LEU A 111 24.15 6.61 8.50
N VAL A 112 23.62 6.62 9.73
CA VAL A 112 22.28 6.11 10.03
C VAL A 112 21.23 6.86 9.20
N ASP A 113 21.33 8.19 9.11
CA ASP A 113 20.41 8.99 8.32
C ASP A 113 20.52 8.69 6.82
N LEU A 114 21.74 8.64 6.26
CA LEU A 114 21.94 8.34 4.84
C LEU A 114 21.45 6.93 4.48
N THR A 115 21.79 5.94 5.30
CA THR A 115 21.30 4.57 5.12
C THR A 115 19.79 4.50 5.34
N GLY A 116 19.24 5.25 6.30
CA GLY A 116 17.81 5.33 6.57
C GLY A 116 17.01 5.94 5.42
N ILE A 117 17.51 7.03 4.82
CA ILE A 117 16.97 7.60 3.58
C ILE A 117 16.97 6.54 2.48
N ALA A 118 18.09 5.86 2.28
CA ALA A 118 18.25 4.86 1.22
C ALA A 118 17.35 3.62 1.40
N VAL A 119 17.25 3.07 2.62
CA VAL A 119 16.34 1.97 2.96
C VAL A 119 14.89 2.37 2.71
N SER A 120 14.51 3.57 3.15
CA SER A 120 13.17 4.10 2.94
C SER A 120 12.89 4.33 1.45
N GLY A 121 13.89 4.78 0.70
CA GLY A 121 13.85 4.89 -0.75
C GLY A 121 13.61 3.55 -1.45
N GLY A 122 14.24 2.47 -1.00
CA GLY A 122 13.98 1.11 -1.48
C GLY A 122 12.53 0.66 -1.26
N LEU A 123 11.98 0.92 -0.07
CA LEU A 123 10.57 0.65 0.26
C LEU A 123 9.59 1.49 -0.58
N PHE A 124 10.00 2.69 -0.98
CA PHE A 124 9.21 3.59 -1.81
C PHE A 124 9.20 3.16 -3.30
N ILE A 125 10.38 2.85 -3.85
CA ILE A 125 10.56 2.72 -5.30
C ILE A 125 10.11 1.36 -5.85
N VAL A 126 10.33 0.28 -5.10
CA VAL A 126 10.05 -1.09 -5.57
C VAL A 126 8.56 -1.29 -5.87
N PRO A 127 7.60 -0.96 -4.98
CA PRO A 127 6.18 -1.16 -5.28
C PRO A 127 5.69 -0.36 -6.48
N LEU A 128 6.23 0.84 -6.72
CA LEU A 128 5.83 1.70 -7.84
C LEU A 128 6.27 1.09 -9.19
N TYR A 129 7.49 0.56 -9.26
CA TYR A 129 7.92 -0.16 -10.47
C TYR A 129 7.12 -1.45 -10.69
N THR A 130 6.88 -2.23 -9.64
CA THR A 130 6.03 -3.43 -9.72
C THR A 130 4.62 -3.07 -10.22
N PHE A 131 4.05 -1.96 -9.75
CA PHE A 131 2.75 -1.48 -10.20
C PHE A 131 2.72 -1.12 -11.69
N ILE A 132 3.73 -0.38 -12.19
CA ILE A 132 3.81 -0.08 -13.63
C ILE A 132 3.95 -1.38 -14.43
N GLN A 133 4.81 -2.29 -13.99
CA GLN A 133 5.08 -3.54 -14.71
C GLN A 133 3.84 -4.44 -14.81
N LYS A 134 3.11 -4.62 -13.70
CA LYS A 134 1.89 -5.45 -13.66
C LYS A 134 0.72 -4.82 -14.41
N ARG A 135 0.58 -3.50 -14.39
CA ARG A 135 -0.57 -2.80 -15.02
C ARG A 135 -0.37 -2.46 -16.49
N SER A 136 0.83 -2.68 -17.02
CA SER A 136 1.13 -2.42 -18.43
C SER A 136 0.92 -3.68 -19.24
N ALA A 137 0.05 -3.62 -20.25
CA ALA A 137 -0.08 -4.70 -21.23
C ALA A 137 1.27 -5.02 -21.87
N ASP A 138 1.57 -6.30 -22.11
CA ASP A 138 2.86 -6.75 -22.63
C ASP A 138 3.30 -6.00 -23.90
N ALA A 139 2.36 -5.70 -24.79
CA ALA A 139 2.63 -4.97 -26.04
C ALA A 139 3.08 -3.51 -25.84
N THR A 140 2.75 -2.88 -24.70
CA THR A 140 3.06 -1.46 -24.44
C THR A 140 4.01 -1.23 -23.27
N ARG A 141 4.30 -2.28 -22.49
CA ARG A 141 5.19 -2.23 -21.31
C ARG A 141 6.56 -1.62 -21.61
N SER A 142 7.20 -2.02 -22.72
CA SER A 142 8.52 -1.47 -23.10
C SER A 142 8.47 0.04 -23.38
N ARG A 143 7.43 0.50 -24.08
CA ARG A 143 7.21 1.92 -24.37
C ARG A 143 6.92 2.73 -23.10
N LEU A 144 6.12 2.17 -22.18
CA LEU A 144 5.83 2.81 -20.89
C LEU A 144 7.09 2.92 -20.03
N LEU A 145 7.90 1.86 -19.96
CA LEU A 145 9.19 1.90 -19.24
C LEU A 145 10.17 2.89 -19.87
N ALA A 146 10.23 2.97 -21.21
CA ALA A 146 11.04 3.97 -21.91
C ALA A 146 10.57 5.41 -21.60
N GLY A 147 9.25 5.65 -21.65
CA GLY A 147 8.67 6.95 -21.28
C GLY A 147 8.93 7.32 -19.82
N ASN A 148 8.85 6.35 -18.90
CA ASN A 148 9.22 6.52 -17.50
C ASN A 148 10.69 6.92 -17.34
N SER A 149 11.61 6.26 -18.05
CA SER A 149 13.05 6.61 -18.01
C SER A 149 13.34 8.02 -18.53
N LEU A 150 12.57 8.53 -19.49
CA LEU A 150 12.67 9.92 -19.96
C LEU A 150 12.30 10.91 -18.85
N TRP A 151 11.17 10.67 -18.17
CA TRP A 151 10.76 11.48 -17.02
C TRP A 151 11.77 11.44 -15.87
N ASN A 152 12.31 10.26 -15.57
CA ASN A 152 13.35 10.10 -14.54
C ASN A 152 14.58 10.93 -14.87
N SER A 153 15.05 10.86 -16.12
CA SER A 153 16.20 11.66 -16.60
C SER A 153 15.93 13.17 -16.46
N ALA A 154 14.73 13.63 -16.83
CA ALA A 154 14.36 15.03 -16.68
C ALA A 154 14.40 15.49 -15.21
N PHE A 155 13.95 14.65 -14.28
CA PHE A 155 13.97 14.93 -12.84
C PHE A 155 15.38 14.90 -12.24
N ILE A 156 16.28 14.06 -12.74
CA ILE A 156 17.71 14.06 -12.38
C ILE A 156 18.40 15.34 -12.86
N ILE A 157 18.10 15.80 -14.08
CA ILE A 157 18.61 17.07 -14.60
C ILE A 157 18.07 18.23 -13.75
N LEU A 158 16.77 18.22 -13.44
CA LEU A 158 16.14 19.22 -12.59
C LEU A 158 16.78 19.26 -11.19
N SER A 159 17.05 18.10 -10.57
CA SER A 159 17.81 17.98 -9.31
C SER A 159 19.13 18.75 -9.39
N THR A 160 19.91 18.50 -10.45
CA THR A 160 21.23 19.12 -10.65
C THR A 160 21.12 20.64 -10.78
N VAL A 161 20.14 21.14 -11.54
CA VAL A 161 19.88 22.58 -11.70
C VAL A 161 19.49 23.21 -10.36
N ILE A 162 18.59 22.57 -9.58
CA ILE A 162 18.18 23.05 -8.26
C ILE A 162 19.39 23.15 -7.32
N ILE A 163 20.23 22.10 -7.25
CA ILE A 163 21.43 22.08 -6.42
C ILE A 163 22.38 23.21 -6.81
N PHE A 164 22.64 23.39 -8.11
CA PHE A 164 23.48 24.47 -8.60
C PHE A 164 22.95 25.85 -8.20
N LEU A 165 21.64 26.09 -8.35
CA LEU A 165 21.00 27.35 -7.96
C LEU A 165 21.06 27.58 -6.44
N CYS A 166 20.83 26.54 -5.63
CA CYS A 166 20.94 26.65 -4.19
C CYS A 166 22.37 27.04 -3.76
N ILE A 167 23.38 26.33 -4.28
CA ILE A 167 24.78 26.58 -3.93
C ILE A 167 25.22 27.97 -4.43
N SER A 168 24.81 28.40 -5.63
CA SER A 168 25.18 29.71 -6.17
C SER A 168 24.60 30.88 -5.39
N HIS A 169 23.47 30.68 -4.70
CA HIS A 169 22.87 31.65 -3.78
C HIS A 169 23.35 31.50 -2.33
N GLY A 170 24.36 30.67 -2.07
CA GLY A 170 24.95 30.49 -0.75
C GLY A 170 24.12 29.64 0.22
N ILE A 171 23.13 28.89 -0.27
CA ILE A 171 22.37 27.94 0.55
C ILE A 171 23.30 26.81 0.99
N ARG A 172 23.30 26.51 2.29
CA ARG A 172 24.21 25.52 2.87
C ARG A 172 23.72 24.10 2.59
N LEU A 173 24.66 23.15 2.53
CA LEU A 173 24.36 21.73 2.29
C LEU A 173 23.21 21.17 3.17
N PRO A 174 23.17 21.38 4.51
CA PRO A 174 22.06 20.88 5.32
C PRO A 174 20.71 21.51 4.99
N GLU A 175 20.68 22.77 4.53
CA GLU A 175 19.44 23.47 4.15
C GLU A 175 18.85 22.90 2.86
N ILE A 176 19.69 22.38 1.96
CA ILE A 176 19.22 21.67 0.76
C ILE A 176 18.50 20.37 1.16
N PHE A 177 19.01 19.62 2.14
CA PHE A 177 18.32 18.44 2.69
C PHE A 177 17.00 18.81 3.39
N PHE A 178 16.97 19.93 4.12
CA PHE A 178 15.74 20.44 4.73
C PHE A 178 14.67 20.77 3.67
N GLY A 179 15.06 21.51 2.62
CA GLY A 179 14.19 21.84 1.50
C GLY A 179 13.70 20.59 0.75
N LEU A 180 14.57 19.60 0.57
CA LEU A 180 14.22 18.32 -0.04
C LEU A 180 13.16 17.57 0.79
N ALA A 181 13.32 17.53 2.11
CA ALA A 181 12.37 16.87 2.99
C ALA A 181 11.00 17.58 3.03
N LEU A 182 10.98 18.93 3.05
CA LEU A 182 9.75 19.71 2.99
C LEU A 182 9.03 19.52 1.65
N THR A 183 9.78 19.48 0.56
CA THR A 183 9.21 19.22 -0.78
C THR A 183 8.66 17.79 -0.86
N ASN A 184 9.33 16.81 -0.25
CA ASN A 184 8.80 15.44 -0.14
C ASN A 184 7.48 15.39 0.63
N ILE A 185 7.35 16.11 1.75
CA ILE A 185 6.09 16.23 2.50
C ILE A 185 4.99 16.81 1.61
N LEU A 186 5.28 17.89 0.89
CA LEU A 186 4.31 18.53 -0.01
C LEU A 186 3.85 17.58 -1.12
N ILE A 187 4.78 16.90 -1.79
CA ILE A 187 4.47 15.97 -2.87
C ILE A 187 3.70 14.76 -2.34
N ALA A 188 4.13 14.19 -1.21
CA ALA A 188 3.42 13.08 -0.55
C ALA A 188 1.99 13.48 -0.21
N PHE A 189 1.79 14.66 0.39
CA PHE A 189 0.46 15.19 0.70
C PHE A 189 -0.41 15.34 -0.55
N LEU A 190 0.10 15.94 -1.61
CA LEU A 190 -0.64 16.13 -2.87
C LEU A 190 -0.95 14.79 -3.56
N ALA A 191 -0.02 13.85 -3.55
CA ALA A 191 -0.19 12.53 -4.14
C ALA A 191 -1.24 11.71 -3.39
N TYR A 192 -1.14 11.63 -2.06
CA TYR A 192 -2.04 10.82 -1.24
C TYR A 192 -3.46 11.40 -1.15
N ARG A 193 -3.63 12.71 -1.38
CA ARG A 193 -4.96 13.30 -1.59
C ARG A 193 -5.61 12.91 -2.91
N LYS A 194 -4.81 12.65 -3.95
CA LYS A 194 -5.32 12.23 -5.27
C LYS A 194 -5.45 10.72 -5.41
N LEU A 195 -4.80 9.96 -4.52
CA LEU A 195 -4.69 8.50 -4.59
C LEU A 195 -5.00 7.90 -3.21
N PRO A 196 -6.29 7.87 -2.84
CA PRO A 196 -6.74 7.35 -1.54
C PRO A 196 -6.34 5.89 -1.33
N GLU A 197 -6.21 5.14 -2.42
CA GLU A 197 -5.80 3.73 -2.43
C GLU A 197 -4.45 3.51 -1.71
N PHE A 198 -3.45 4.37 -1.93
CA PHE A 198 -2.15 4.26 -1.26
C PHE A 198 -2.29 4.36 0.26
N THR A 199 -3.09 5.33 0.70
CA THR A 199 -3.35 5.58 2.12
C THR A 199 -4.16 4.44 2.74
N LEU A 200 -5.18 3.96 2.03
CA LEU A 200 -6.01 2.84 2.47
C LEU A 200 -5.18 1.56 2.59
N ARG A 201 -4.35 1.24 1.58
CA ARG A 201 -3.45 0.08 1.63
C ARG A 201 -2.42 0.20 2.75
N LEU A 202 -1.88 1.39 3.02
CA LEU A 202 -1.01 1.62 4.18
C LEU A 202 -1.71 1.19 5.47
N PHE A 203 -2.92 1.68 5.72
CA PHE A 203 -3.67 1.36 6.93
C PHE A 203 -4.02 -0.13 7.00
N VAL A 204 -4.46 -0.72 5.89
CA VAL A 204 -4.74 -2.16 5.80
C VAL A 204 -3.50 -2.97 6.17
N VAL A 205 -2.36 -2.69 5.54
CA VAL A 205 -1.10 -3.41 5.77
C VAL A 205 -0.62 -3.21 7.20
N LEU A 206 -0.64 -1.98 7.72
CA LEU A 206 -0.19 -1.68 9.09
C LEU A 206 -1.05 -2.40 10.11
N ILE A 207 -2.38 -2.32 9.99
CA ILE A 207 -3.32 -2.98 10.89
C ILE A 207 -3.16 -4.49 10.80
N CYS A 208 -3.17 -5.06 9.59
CA CYS A 208 -3.08 -6.51 9.41
C CYS A 208 -1.73 -7.06 9.89
N LYS A 209 -0.62 -6.35 9.68
CA LYS A 209 0.70 -6.81 10.14
C LYS A 209 0.93 -6.60 11.62
N VAL A 210 0.52 -5.46 12.19
CA VAL A 210 0.80 -5.16 13.60
C VAL A 210 -0.20 -5.88 14.50
N CYS A 211 -1.48 -5.82 14.16
CA CYS A 211 -2.56 -6.27 15.04
C CYS A 211 -3.03 -7.69 14.75
N TYR A 212 -2.66 -8.29 13.62
CA TYR A 212 -3.14 -9.62 13.21
C TYR A 212 -2.00 -10.50 12.68
N SER A 213 -2.26 -11.80 12.58
CA SER A 213 -1.45 -12.75 11.82
C SER A 213 -2.33 -13.35 10.71
N LEU A 214 -2.41 -12.65 9.58
CA LEU A 214 -3.18 -13.10 8.41
C LEU A 214 -2.37 -14.09 7.57
N ARG A 215 -2.92 -15.27 7.30
CA ARG A 215 -2.46 -16.19 6.26
C ARG A 215 -3.50 -16.25 5.15
N VAL A 216 -3.02 -16.30 3.91
CA VAL A 216 -3.87 -16.39 2.72
C VAL A 216 -3.55 -17.70 2.02
N TYR A 217 -4.60 -18.47 1.72
CA TYR A 217 -4.54 -19.74 1.01
C TYR A 217 -5.35 -19.64 -0.29
N GLY A 218 -4.86 -20.23 -1.38
CA GLY A 218 -5.50 -20.19 -2.69
C GLY A 218 -5.39 -18.84 -3.42
N GLN A 219 -4.41 -18.01 -3.07
CA GLN A 219 -4.29 -16.63 -3.59
C GLN A 219 -4.16 -16.59 -5.12
N GLU A 220 -3.52 -17.60 -5.72
CA GLU A 220 -3.35 -17.77 -7.17
C GLU A 220 -4.67 -17.83 -7.95
N ARG A 221 -5.79 -18.05 -7.25
CA ARG A 221 -7.14 -18.11 -7.83
C ARG A 221 -7.79 -16.74 -7.92
N VAL A 222 -7.21 -15.71 -7.30
CA VAL A 222 -7.70 -14.33 -7.43
C VAL A 222 -7.37 -13.85 -8.85
N PRO A 223 -8.36 -13.42 -9.64
CA PRO A 223 -8.12 -13.01 -11.02
C PRO A 223 -7.24 -11.77 -11.10
N GLU A 224 -6.19 -11.82 -11.93
CA GLU A 224 -5.28 -10.69 -12.16
C GLU A 224 -5.93 -9.52 -12.90
N GLU A 225 -6.91 -9.81 -13.75
CA GLU A 225 -7.63 -8.83 -14.60
C GLU A 225 -9.14 -9.14 -14.65
N GLY A 226 -9.94 -8.19 -15.15
CA GLY A 226 -11.39 -8.35 -15.31
C GLY A 226 -12.22 -8.14 -14.04
N ALA A 227 -13.51 -7.90 -14.22
CA ALA A 227 -14.47 -7.69 -13.14
C ALA A 227 -14.78 -8.99 -12.37
N CYS A 228 -14.95 -8.90 -11.05
CA CYS A 228 -15.28 -10.07 -10.23
C CYS A 228 -16.05 -9.66 -8.97
N VAL A 229 -17.05 -10.44 -8.58
CA VAL A 229 -17.72 -10.30 -7.28
C VAL A 229 -17.09 -11.26 -6.28
N ILE A 230 -16.61 -10.75 -5.17
CA ILE A 230 -16.07 -11.56 -4.06
C ILE A 230 -17.18 -11.75 -3.03
N VAL A 231 -17.42 -12.99 -2.62
CA VAL A 231 -18.42 -13.34 -1.60
C VAL A 231 -17.74 -13.97 -0.41
N ALA A 232 -18.05 -13.51 0.81
CA ALA A 232 -17.49 -14.07 2.03
C ALA A 232 -18.47 -14.05 3.21
N ASN A 233 -18.14 -14.82 4.25
CA ASN A 233 -18.83 -14.77 5.55
C ASN A 233 -18.58 -13.44 6.28
N HIS A 234 -19.55 -13.00 7.08
CA HIS A 234 -19.52 -11.70 7.78
C HIS A 234 -19.56 -11.81 9.30
N VAL A 235 -18.36 -11.84 9.90
CA VAL A 235 -18.12 -12.03 11.33
C VAL A 235 -17.92 -10.71 12.07
N THR A 236 -17.20 -9.74 11.49
CA THR A 236 -16.81 -8.49 12.14
C THR A 236 -16.94 -7.27 11.22
N LEU A 237 -16.98 -6.06 11.80
CA LEU A 237 -17.02 -4.81 11.02
C LEU A 237 -15.77 -4.58 10.15
N VAL A 238 -14.69 -5.33 10.40
CA VAL A 238 -13.39 -5.16 9.76
C VAL A 238 -13.04 -6.28 8.79
N ASP A 239 -13.97 -7.18 8.48
CA ASP A 239 -13.75 -8.33 7.58
C ASP A 239 -13.21 -7.93 6.21
N TRP A 240 -13.73 -6.82 5.69
CA TRP A 240 -13.31 -6.26 4.41
C TRP A 240 -11.82 -5.86 4.39
N LEU A 241 -11.20 -5.54 5.54
CA LEU A 241 -9.76 -5.26 5.62
C LEU A 241 -8.93 -6.50 5.28
N PHE A 242 -9.35 -7.67 5.76
CA PHE A 242 -8.62 -8.92 5.53
C PHE A 242 -8.75 -9.37 4.07
N LEU A 243 -9.97 -9.28 3.53
CA LEU A 243 -10.22 -9.55 2.11
C LEU A 243 -9.41 -8.60 1.23
N ALA A 244 -9.45 -7.29 1.50
CA ALA A 244 -8.64 -6.30 0.77
C ALA A 244 -7.13 -6.56 0.89
N SER A 245 -6.64 -6.98 2.06
CA SER A 245 -5.23 -7.30 2.29
C SER A 245 -4.77 -8.58 1.60
N GLY A 246 -5.69 -9.49 1.29
CA GLY A 246 -5.38 -10.74 0.60
C GLY A 246 -5.59 -10.66 -0.91
N THR A 247 -6.08 -9.54 -1.42
CA THR A 247 -6.26 -9.27 -2.85
C THR A 247 -5.25 -8.24 -3.37
N ASP A 248 -4.51 -8.60 -4.41
CA ASP A 248 -3.49 -7.74 -5.05
C ASP A 248 -4.08 -6.59 -5.89
N ARG A 249 -5.41 -6.57 -6.09
CA ARG A 249 -6.12 -5.55 -6.87
C ARG A 249 -6.98 -4.67 -5.97
N PRO A 250 -7.25 -3.41 -6.35
CA PRO A 250 -8.21 -2.59 -5.63
C PRO A 250 -9.58 -3.26 -5.57
N VAL A 251 -10.16 -3.31 -4.38
CA VAL A 251 -11.50 -3.85 -4.12
C VAL A 251 -12.42 -2.74 -3.65
N ARG A 252 -13.66 -2.74 -4.15
CA ARG A 252 -14.78 -2.02 -3.57
C ARG A 252 -15.44 -2.92 -2.55
N PHE A 253 -15.98 -2.36 -1.47
CA PHE A 253 -16.76 -3.14 -0.51
C PHE A 253 -18.06 -2.44 -0.17
N VAL A 254 -19.10 -3.24 0.03
CA VAL A 254 -20.42 -2.73 0.39
C VAL A 254 -20.47 -2.49 1.91
N MET A 255 -20.93 -1.31 2.34
CA MET A 255 -20.99 -0.91 3.75
C MET A 255 -22.33 -0.25 4.07
N TYR A 256 -22.93 -0.57 5.22
CA TYR A 256 -24.18 0.07 5.63
C TYR A 256 -24.02 1.59 5.77
N HIS A 257 -24.95 2.35 5.18
CA HIS A 257 -24.83 3.80 5.02
C HIS A 257 -24.59 4.57 6.34
N ALA A 258 -25.14 4.11 7.47
CA ALA A 258 -24.95 4.77 8.75
C ALA A 258 -23.48 4.72 9.21
N TYR A 259 -22.76 3.62 8.94
CA TYR A 259 -21.32 3.54 9.23
C TYR A 259 -20.51 4.36 8.23
N TYR A 260 -20.90 4.33 6.95
CA TYR A 260 -20.25 5.13 5.91
C TYR A 260 -20.28 6.62 6.21
N ASN A 261 -21.37 7.12 6.80
CA ASN A 261 -21.56 8.53 7.13
C ASN A 261 -20.84 8.98 8.42
N LEU A 262 -20.14 8.10 9.14
CA LEU A 262 -19.29 8.51 10.25
C LEU A 262 -18.17 9.41 9.72
N PRO A 263 -17.86 10.58 10.33
CA PRO A 263 -16.99 11.59 9.73
C PRO A 263 -15.63 11.08 9.24
N MET A 264 -14.97 10.24 10.04
CA MET A 264 -13.67 9.67 9.71
C MET A 264 -13.76 8.58 8.63
N VAL A 265 -14.80 7.74 8.68
CA VAL A 265 -15.04 6.67 7.69
C VAL A 265 -15.35 7.32 6.35
N HIS A 266 -16.28 8.28 6.32
CA HIS A 266 -16.62 9.04 5.14
C HIS A 266 -15.39 9.70 4.53
N TYR A 267 -14.58 10.40 5.34
CA TYR A 267 -13.38 11.05 4.84
C TYR A 267 -12.37 10.09 4.17
N ILE A 268 -12.22 8.88 4.72
CA ILE A 268 -11.28 7.88 4.18
C ILE A 268 -11.84 7.21 2.92
N PHE A 269 -13.13 6.87 2.89
CA PHE A 269 -13.70 6.04 1.82
C PHE A 269 -14.47 6.81 0.74
N ARG A 270 -14.72 8.12 0.91
CA ARG A 270 -15.47 8.95 -0.06
C ARG A 270 -14.93 8.88 -1.48
N ASP A 271 -13.62 8.68 -1.62
CA ASP A 271 -12.90 8.77 -2.89
C ASP A 271 -12.69 7.40 -3.54
N GLY A 272 -13.40 6.35 -3.08
CA GLY A 272 -13.63 5.16 -3.91
C GLY A 272 -13.35 3.79 -3.30
N GLY A 273 -13.51 3.60 -1.98
CA GLY A 273 -13.37 2.26 -1.37
C GLY A 273 -14.71 1.60 -0.99
N ALA A 274 -15.63 2.38 -0.43
CA ALA A 274 -16.87 1.87 0.12
C ALA A 274 -18.08 2.25 -0.75
N ILE A 275 -18.99 1.30 -0.92
CA ILE A 275 -20.29 1.52 -1.56
C ILE A 275 -21.36 1.54 -0.44
N PRO A 276 -21.94 2.71 -0.11
CA PRO A 276 -22.96 2.80 0.92
C PRO A 276 -24.23 2.05 0.49
N ILE A 277 -24.75 1.19 1.36
CA ILE A 277 -25.99 0.44 1.11
C ILE A 277 -27.04 0.72 2.19
N GLY A 278 -28.30 0.78 1.76
CA GLY A 278 -29.47 0.94 2.60
C GLY A 278 -30.37 -0.29 2.59
N SER A 279 -31.26 -0.41 3.58
CA SER A 279 -32.32 -1.42 3.54
C SER A 279 -33.33 -1.06 2.46
N GLY A 280 -33.74 -2.02 1.64
CA GLY A 280 -34.74 -1.79 0.59
C GLY A 280 -36.11 -1.33 1.13
N LYS A 281 -36.42 -1.60 2.40
CA LYS A 281 -37.67 -1.16 3.04
C LYS A 281 -37.63 0.28 3.52
N THR A 282 -36.49 0.74 4.06
CA THR A 282 -36.40 2.07 4.71
C THR A 282 -35.65 3.08 3.86
N HIS A 283 -34.75 2.65 2.98
CA HIS A 283 -33.90 3.50 2.14
C HIS A 283 -33.76 2.91 0.72
N PRO A 284 -34.86 2.82 -0.06
CA PRO A 284 -34.83 2.23 -1.40
C PRO A 284 -33.92 3.01 -2.37
N GLU A 285 -33.83 4.33 -2.22
CA GLU A 285 -32.96 5.18 -3.06
C GLU A 285 -31.48 4.84 -2.87
N ILE A 286 -31.03 4.71 -1.61
CA ILE A 286 -29.64 4.33 -1.28
C ILE A 286 -29.34 2.93 -1.80
N LEU A 287 -30.30 2.00 -1.69
CA LEU A 287 -30.13 0.66 -2.24
C LEU A 287 -29.93 0.70 -3.77
N ASN A 288 -30.75 1.46 -4.49
CA ASN A 288 -30.62 1.58 -5.95
C ASN A 288 -29.30 2.25 -6.36
N GLN A 289 -28.87 3.29 -5.64
CA GLN A 289 -27.55 3.91 -5.84
C GLN A 289 -26.40 2.94 -5.59
N ALA A 290 -26.53 2.05 -4.61
CA ALA A 290 -25.54 1.01 -4.35
C ALA A 290 -25.40 0.06 -5.54
N PHE A 291 -26.52 -0.44 -6.11
CA PHE A 291 -26.49 -1.29 -7.31
C PHE A 291 -25.89 -0.56 -8.51
N GLU A 292 -26.19 0.73 -8.69
CA GLU A 292 -25.58 1.52 -9.78
C GLU A 292 -24.06 1.71 -9.59
N SER A 293 -23.62 1.93 -8.34
CA SER A 293 -22.20 2.04 -8.01
C SER A 293 -21.46 0.71 -8.21
N ILE A 294 -22.11 -0.42 -7.88
CA ILE A 294 -21.58 -1.76 -8.15
C ILE A 294 -21.45 -1.99 -9.65
N HIS A 295 -22.49 -1.67 -10.42
CA HIS A 295 -22.45 -1.76 -11.88
C HIS A 295 -21.27 -0.97 -12.46
N GLN A 296 -21.12 0.31 -12.07
CA GLN A 296 -20.00 1.14 -12.52
C GLN A 296 -18.64 0.57 -12.13
N ALA A 297 -18.49 0.03 -10.92
CA ALA A 297 -17.26 -0.61 -10.49
C ALA A 297 -16.92 -1.83 -11.36
N LEU A 298 -17.89 -2.70 -11.63
CA LEU A 298 -17.70 -3.88 -12.48
C LEU A 298 -17.39 -3.48 -13.94
N GLN A 299 -18.04 -2.46 -14.49
CA GLN A 299 -17.72 -1.93 -15.83
C GLN A 299 -16.30 -1.34 -15.91
N ASN A 300 -15.75 -0.87 -14.79
CA ASN A 300 -14.36 -0.42 -14.68
C ASN A 300 -13.37 -1.57 -14.40
N GLU A 301 -13.80 -2.83 -14.55
CA GLU A 301 -13.02 -4.04 -14.26
C GLU A 301 -12.52 -4.11 -12.81
N GLU A 302 -13.26 -3.51 -11.87
CA GLU A 302 -12.93 -3.58 -10.44
C GLU A 302 -13.55 -4.82 -9.80
N MET A 303 -13.03 -5.20 -8.63
CA MET A 303 -13.59 -6.28 -7.82
C MET A 303 -14.49 -5.72 -6.73
N VAL A 304 -15.63 -6.36 -6.48
CA VAL A 304 -16.61 -5.91 -5.48
C VAL A 304 -16.84 -6.98 -4.42
N ILE A 305 -16.52 -6.67 -3.16
CA ILE A 305 -16.77 -7.52 -2.00
C ILE A 305 -18.20 -7.35 -1.52
N ILE A 306 -18.90 -8.47 -1.38
CA ILE A 306 -20.27 -8.57 -0.90
C ILE A 306 -20.34 -9.59 0.22
N PHE A 307 -21.01 -9.18 1.30
CA PHE A 307 -21.37 -10.03 2.42
C PHE A 307 -22.86 -10.38 2.31
N PRO A 308 -23.23 -11.49 1.66
CA PRO A 308 -24.62 -11.79 1.29
C PRO A 308 -25.55 -12.08 2.47
N GLU A 309 -25.03 -12.33 3.68
CA GLU A 309 -25.81 -12.42 4.93
C GLU A 309 -26.57 -11.11 5.22
N GLY A 310 -25.99 -9.97 4.82
CA GLY A 310 -26.57 -8.63 5.01
C GLY A 310 -26.65 -8.14 6.46
N LYS A 311 -26.08 -8.90 7.40
CA LYS A 311 -25.92 -8.57 8.82
C LYS A 311 -24.67 -9.29 9.35
N LEU A 312 -24.16 -8.83 10.50
CA LEU A 312 -23.10 -9.52 11.23
C LEU A 312 -23.67 -10.72 11.97
N THR A 313 -22.96 -11.85 11.93
CA THR A 313 -23.29 -13.04 12.71
C THR A 313 -23.33 -12.73 14.21
N THR A 314 -24.23 -13.42 14.93
CA THR A 314 -24.44 -13.27 16.39
C THR A 314 -24.01 -14.49 17.18
N ASP A 315 -23.85 -15.64 16.53
CA ASP A 315 -23.45 -16.92 17.11
C ASP A 315 -22.13 -17.47 16.52
N GLY A 316 -21.65 -16.89 15.43
CA GLY A 316 -20.42 -17.29 14.75
C GLY A 316 -20.67 -18.23 13.57
N GLU A 317 -21.93 -18.63 13.36
CA GLU A 317 -22.35 -19.45 12.23
C GLU A 317 -22.72 -18.57 11.02
N VAL A 318 -22.68 -19.17 9.83
CA VAL A 318 -23.04 -18.52 8.57
C VAL A 318 -24.55 -18.56 8.36
N ASP A 319 -25.15 -17.38 8.26
CA ASP A 319 -26.59 -17.22 8.03
C ASP A 319 -26.97 -17.55 6.56
N ASP A 320 -28.26 -17.47 6.25
CA ASP A 320 -28.78 -17.60 4.91
C ASP A 320 -28.32 -16.43 4.02
N PHE A 321 -27.87 -16.78 2.82
CA PHE A 321 -27.43 -15.80 1.84
C PHE A 321 -28.63 -15.20 1.12
N ARG A 322 -28.63 -13.88 1.00
CA ARG A 322 -29.67 -13.15 0.25
C ARG A 322 -29.38 -13.17 -1.25
N ARG A 323 -30.44 -13.01 -2.05
CA ARG A 323 -30.40 -12.94 -3.53
C ARG A 323 -29.77 -11.66 -4.12
N GLY A 324 -29.01 -10.91 -3.32
CA GLY A 324 -28.39 -9.66 -3.75
C GLY A 324 -27.35 -9.87 -4.85
N VAL A 325 -26.58 -10.95 -4.77
CA VAL A 325 -25.57 -11.32 -5.77
C VAL A 325 -26.25 -11.71 -7.08
N GLU A 326 -27.29 -12.54 -7.05
CA GLU A 326 -28.07 -12.91 -8.25
C GLU A 326 -28.57 -11.67 -8.99
N ARG A 327 -29.15 -10.70 -8.27
CA ARG A 327 -29.62 -9.43 -8.86
C ARG A 327 -28.51 -8.61 -9.51
N ILE A 328 -27.27 -8.69 -9.01
CA ILE A 328 -26.11 -8.04 -9.66
C ILE A 328 -25.82 -8.76 -10.97
N LEU A 329 -25.76 -10.10 -10.94
CA LEU A 329 -25.40 -10.93 -12.09
C LEU A 329 -26.43 -10.90 -13.22
N GLU A 330 -27.71 -10.63 -12.91
CA GLU A 330 -28.74 -10.39 -13.92
C GLU A 330 -28.40 -9.20 -14.85
N ARG A 331 -27.71 -8.18 -14.32
CA ARG A 331 -27.29 -7.00 -15.09
C ARG A 331 -25.83 -7.11 -15.56
N ASP A 332 -24.96 -7.60 -14.69
CA ASP A 332 -23.52 -7.69 -14.89
C ASP A 332 -23.07 -9.14 -14.72
N PRO A 333 -23.12 -9.98 -15.78
CA PRO A 333 -22.76 -11.39 -15.71
C PRO A 333 -21.24 -11.55 -15.58
N VAL A 334 -20.74 -11.42 -14.35
CA VAL A 334 -19.31 -11.53 -14.00
C VAL A 334 -19.06 -12.75 -13.11
N PRO A 335 -17.84 -13.32 -13.12
CA PRO A 335 -17.53 -14.44 -12.24
C PRO A 335 -17.61 -14.06 -10.75
N VAL A 336 -18.00 -15.02 -9.92
CA VAL A 336 -18.07 -14.88 -8.46
C VAL A 336 -16.96 -15.70 -7.81
N LEU A 337 -16.20 -15.09 -6.91
CA LEU A 337 -15.11 -15.73 -6.16
C LEU A 337 -15.49 -15.87 -4.68
N PRO A 338 -15.83 -17.09 -4.22
CA PRO A 338 -16.07 -17.37 -2.81
C PRO A 338 -14.76 -17.27 -2.02
N MET A 339 -14.82 -16.63 -0.86
CA MET A 339 -13.74 -16.57 0.13
C MET A 339 -14.30 -16.86 1.52
N ALA A 340 -13.45 -17.36 2.41
CA ALA A 340 -13.81 -17.57 3.80
C ALA A 340 -12.77 -16.98 4.75
N LEU A 341 -13.23 -16.35 5.82
CA LEU A 341 -12.42 -15.83 6.91
C LEU A 341 -12.62 -16.68 8.16
N LYS A 342 -11.54 -17.30 8.65
CA LYS A 342 -11.51 -18.15 9.85
C LYS A 342 -10.75 -17.46 10.98
N GLY A 343 -11.11 -17.80 12.23
CA GLY A 343 -10.41 -17.31 13.42
C GLY A 343 -10.83 -15.91 13.91
N LEU A 344 -11.84 -15.31 13.27
CA LEU A 344 -12.36 -14.00 13.66
C LEU A 344 -13.33 -14.04 14.84
N TRP A 345 -14.07 -15.14 15.01
CA TRP A 345 -15.00 -15.31 16.11
C TRP A 345 -14.23 -15.44 17.45
N GLY A 346 -14.67 -14.72 18.48
CA GLY A 346 -14.00 -14.66 19.79
C GLY A 346 -12.93 -13.57 19.92
N THR A 347 -12.63 -12.84 18.85
CA THR A 347 -11.68 -11.71 18.86
C THR A 347 -12.33 -10.40 19.34
N ARG A 348 -11.52 -9.35 19.60
CA ARG A 348 -11.97 -8.06 20.16
C ARG A 348 -13.16 -7.44 19.42
N TRP A 349 -13.23 -7.64 18.11
CA TRP A 349 -14.22 -7.01 17.21
C TRP A 349 -15.40 -7.91 16.83
N SER A 350 -15.46 -9.15 17.33
CA SER A 350 -16.62 -10.03 17.14
C SER A 350 -17.70 -9.76 18.18
N ARG A 351 -18.91 -10.31 17.94
CA ARG A 351 -20.05 -10.22 18.88
C ARG A 351 -20.09 -11.33 19.94
N ALA A 352 -19.05 -12.15 20.03
CA ALA A 352 -19.00 -13.29 20.95
C ALA A 352 -19.03 -12.84 22.44
N GLU A 353 -19.64 -13.66 23.29
CA GLU A 353 -19.49 -13.56 24.74
C GLU A 353 -18.12 -14.13 25.17
N GLY A 354 -17.49 -13.56 26.21
CA GLY A 354 -16.19 -14.05 26.69
C GLY A 354 -14.99 -13.78 25.77
N ARG A 355 -15.04 -12.72 24.95
CA ARG A 355 -13.97 -12.28 24.03
C ARG A 355 -12.59 -12.34 24.69
N ARG A 356 -11.64 -13.00 24.01
CA ARG A 356 -10.24 -13.04 24.45
C ARG A 356 -9.46 -11.94 23.74
N LEU A 357 -8.78 -11.10 24.54
CA LEU A 357 -7.92 -10.04 24.04
C LEU A 357 -6.55 -10.61 23.64
N HIS A 358 -6.51 -11.36 22.53
CA HIS A 358 -5.24 -11.79 21.94
C HIS A 358 -4.58 -10.60 21.22
N TRP A 359 -3.30 -10.35 21.53
CA TRP A 359 -2.52 -9.24 20.95
C TRP A 359 -2.42 -9.31 19.43
N ARG A 360 -2.36 -10.53 18.85
CA ARG A 360 -2.34 -10.78 17.41
C ARG A 360 -3.10 -12.07 17.09
N PRO A 361 -4.43 -12.04 16.92
CA PRO A 361 -5.17 -13.25 16.60
C PRO A 361 -4.77 -13.76 15.21
N HIS A 362 -4.79 -15.09 15.08
CA HIS A 362 -4.51 -15.77 13.83
C HIS A 362 -5.77 -15.80 12.97
N ILE A 363 -5.64 -15.39 11.71
CA ILE A 363 -6.74 -15.33 10.76
C ILE A 363 -6.29 -16.05 9.49
N ASP A 364 -7.07 -17.03 9.06
CA ASP A 364 -6.90 -17.63 7.76
C ASP A 364 -7.95 -17.06 6.81
N MET A 365 -7.48 -16.56 5.67
CA MET A 365 -8.31 -16.26 4.52
C MET A 365 -8.12 -17.37 3.49
N VAL A 366 -9.21 -18.01 3.10
CA VAL A 366 -9.19 -19.11 2.12
C VAL A 366 -9.93 -18.66 0.88
N VAL A 367 -9.28 -18.77 -0.28
CA VAL A 367 -9.85 -18.44 -1.58
C VAL A 367 -10.35 -19.72 -2.28
N GLY A 368 -11.64 -19.75 -2.58
CA GLY A 368 -12.29 -20.86 -3.26
C GLY A 368 -12.07 -20.88 -4.76
N HIS A 369 -12.76 -21.80 -5.43
CA HIS A 369 -12.80 -21.83 -6.89
C HIS A 369 -13.81 -20.81 -7.41
N MET A 370 -13.44 -20.15 -8.51
CA MET A 370 -14.31 -19.20 -9.20
C MET A 370 -15.54 -19.90 -9.76
N ILE A 371 -16.71 -19.30 -9.58
CA ILE A 371 -18.00 -19.77 -10.05
C ILE A 371 -18.45 -18.88 -11.20
N GLN A 372 -18.85 -19.49 -12.32
CA GLN A 372 -19.37 -18.77 -13.48
C GLN A 372 -20.77 -18.22 -13.18
N PRO A 373 -21.13 -17.04 -13.71
CA PRO A 373 -22.35 -16.33 -13.35
C PRO A 373 -23.62 -17.15 -13.56
N GLU A 374 -23.66 -18.03 -14.57
CA GLU A 374 -24.82 -18.88 -14.90
C GLU A 374 -25.08 -19.95 -13.84
N GLU A 375 -24.06 -20.31 -13.06
CA GLU A 375 -24.16 -21.34 -12.04
C GLU A 375 -24.39 -20.79 -10.62
N VAL A 376 -24.47 -19.46 -10.47
CA VAL A 376 -24.57 -18.82 -9.17
C VAL A 376 -26.00 -18.88 -8.64
N SER A 377 -26.14 -19.42 -7.43
CA SER A 377 -27.32 -19.24 -6.59
C SER A 377 -26.88 -18.85 -5.17
N ALA A 378 -27.75 -18.18 -4.42
CA ALA A 378 -27.46 -17.85 -3.02
C ALA A 378 -27.12 -19.09 -2.18
N GLU A 379 -27.81 -20.21 -2.44
CA GLU A 379 -27.57 -21.50 -1.79
C GLU A 379 -26.20 -22.08 -2.14
N LYS A 380 -25.85 -22.16 -3.44
CA LYS A 380 -24.54 -22.67 -3.88
C LYS A 380 -23.38 -21.83 -3.34
N LEU A 381 -23.55 -20.50 -3.29
CA LEU A 381 -22.55 -19.60 -2.71
C LEU A 381 -22.37 -19.86 -1.21
N ARG A 382 -23.47 -20.08 -0.48
CA ARG A 382 -23.43 -20.40 0.95
C ARG A 382 -22.75 -21.74 1.18
N GLU A 383 -23.10 -22.77 0.44
CA GLU A 383 -22.46 -24.09 0.50
C GLU A 383 -20.97 -23.99 0.22
N SER A 384 -20.57 -23.23 -0.81
CA SER A 384 -19.17 -23.01 -1.15
C SER A 384 -18.42 -22.34 0.02
N VAL A 385 -18.98 -21.30 0.63
CA VAL A 385 -18.36 -20.62 1.79
C VAL A 385 -18.29 -21.56 3.00
N LEU A 386 -19.32 -22.36 3.26
CA LEU A 386 -19.33 -23.35 4.34
C LEU A 386 -18.28 -24.45 4.13
N GLU A 387 -18.10 -24.92 2.90
CA GLU A 387 -17.06 -25.90 2.55
C GLU A 387 -15.66 -25.33 2.83
N LEU A 388 -15.43 -24.07 2.44
CA LEU A 388 -14.17 -23.37 2.72
C LEU A 388 -13.94 -23.22 4.23
N LEU A 389 -14.99 -22.95 5.01
CA LEU A 389 -14.92 -22.84 6.47
C LEU A 389 -14.66 -24.19 7.15
N GLY A 390 -15.31 -25.26 6.70
CA GLY A 390 -15.23 -26.60 7.30
C GLY A 390 -13.96 -27.38 6.95
N THR A 391 -13.29 -27.03 5.86
CA THR A 391 -12.06 -27.71 5.41
C THR A 391 -10.82 -27.09 6.07
N PRO A 392 -9.81 -27.85 6.55
CA PRO A 392 -8.57 -27.28 7.07
C PRO A 392 -7.89 -26.35 6.06
N SER A 393 -7.45 -25.16 6.51
CA SER A 393 -6.92 -24.12 5.61
C SER A 393 -5.71 -24.59 4.80
N GLU A 394 -4.87 -25.47 5.35
CA GLU A 394 -3.67 -25.99 4.69
C GLU A 394 -3.97 -26.82 3.44
N ARG A 395 -5.20 -27.30 3.25
CA ARG A 395 -5.60 -28.01 2.03
C ARG A 395 -5.73 -27.10 0.81
N TYR A 396 -5.71 -25.78 1.03
CA TYR A 396 -5.76 -24.76 -0.01
C TYR A 396 -4.39 -24.08 -0.22
N ALA A 397 -3.33 -24.61 0.38
CA ALA A 397 -1.96 -24.09 0.27
C ALA A 397 -1.30 -24.39 -1.08
#